data_AF-A0A1H0W1Z4-F1
#
_entry.id   AF-A0A1H0W1Z4-F1
#
_cell.length_a   1.000
_cell.length_b   1.000
_cell.length_c   1.000
_cell.angle_alpha   90.00
_cell.angle_beta   90.00
_cell.angle_gamma   90.00
#
_symmetry.space_group_name_H-M   'P 1'
#
loop_
_entity.id
_entity.type
_entity.pdbx_description
1 polymer ?
#
loop_
_entity_poly.entity_id
_entity_poly.type
_entity_poly.pdbx_seq_one_letter_code
_entity_poly.pdbx_strand_id
1 'polypeptide(L)'
;MIFDYGGALKKLENELNGLKIHSLNFIDYELFAKGENYLIEHIGLSVKNIIRYKVKGQPYGSNHGGAANSNILGCTVTIKLDNLIEQVIFVQKGPPRESKESDEEYNYVKSACNLCALAHELGHVEDILRGAKGNFQLKPEPSVNLLEAEIYAHSYCLNYLHSVKANTARNMVAKGISKAAVAGKVFQKSVLTGVYNNIGKGRVKKWMK
;
A
#
# COMPACT_ATOMS: atom_id res chain seq x y z
N MET A 1 -7.63 -22.47 15.21
CA MET A 1 -6.31 -22.49 14.53
C MET A 1 -5.95 -21.05 14.22
N ILE A 2 -4.85 -20.57 14.78
CA ILE A 2 -4.34 -19.22 14.52
C ILE A 2 -3.73 -19.21 13.11
N PHE A 3 -3.97 -18.14 12.34
CA PHE A 3 -3.44 -18.01 11.00
C PHE A 3 -1.94 -17.65 11.06
N ASP A 4 -1.09 -18.35 10.30
CA ASP A 4 0.35 -18.05 10.25
C ASP A 4 0.65 -16.84 9.36
N TYR A 5 0.66 -15.65 9.97
CA TYR A 5 1.00 -14.41 9.27
C TYR A 5 2.48 -14.32 8.89
N GLY A 6 3.39 -14.91 9.67
CA GLY A 6 4.82 -14.90 9.36
C GLY A 6 5.11 -15.68 8.09
N GLY A 7 4.57 -16.89 7.98
CA GLY A 7 4.67 -17.71 6.78
C GLY A 7 3.98 -17.08 5.56
N ALA A 8 2.78 -16.51 5.74
CA ALA A 8 2.06 -15.83 4.65
C ALA A 8 2.81 -14.58 4.13
N LEU A 9 3.37 -13.78 5.04
CA LEU A 9 4.18 -12.61 4.68
C LEU A 9 5.43 -13.03 3.90
N LYS A 10 6.21 -13.98 4.43
CA LYS A 10 7.41 -14.48 3.75
C LYS A 10 7.11 -15.06 2.37
N LYS A 11 5.95 -15.73 2.22
CA LYS A 11 5.49 -16.19 0.92
C LYS A 11 5.23 -15.02 -0.04
N LEU A 12 4.52 -13.98 0.41
CA LEU A 12 4.24 -12.80 -0.41
C LEU A 12 5.51 -12.03 -0.77
N GLU A 13 6.48 -11.93 0.15
CA GLU A 13 7.78 -11.31 -0.10
C GLU A 13 8.55 -12.01 -1.23
N ASN A 14 8.54 -13.35 -1.24
CA ASN A 14 9.27 -14.14 -2.24
C ASN A 14 8.55 -14.20 -3.59
N GLU A 15 7.23 -14.36 -3.57
CA GLU A 15 6.45 -14.57 -4.79
C GLU A 15 5.98 -13.27 -5.42
N LEU A 16 5.84 -12.20 -4.62
CA LEU A 16 5.33 -10.88 -5.02
C LEU A 16 4.00 -10.96 -5.79
N ASN A 17 3.24 -12.02 -5.53
CA ASN A 17 2.05 -12.40 -6.29
C ASN A 17 2.27 -12.44 -7.82
N GLY A 18 3.47 -12.86 -8.26
CA GLY A 18 3.88 -12.95 -9.66
C GLY A 18 4.30 -11.62 -10.30
N LEU A 19 4.35 -10.52 -9.53
CA LEU A 19 4.73 -9.20 -10.04
C LEU A 19 6.25 -9.03 -10.02
N LYS A 20 6.79 -8.42 -11.09
CA LYS A 20 8.19 -8.02 -11.15
C LYS A 20 8.34 -6.60 -10.62
N ILE A 21 9.18 -6.44 -9.60
CA ILE A 21 9.60 -5.15 -9.04
C ILE A 21 11.12 -5.08 -9.02
N HIS A 22 11.67 -3.87 -8.87
CA HIS A 22 13.11 -3.68 -8.69
C HIS A 22 13.56 -4.21 -7.33
N SER A 23 12.91 -3.77 -6.24
CA SER A 23 13.26 -4.18 -4.88
C SER A 23 12.11 -3.96 -3.89
N LEU A 24 12.01 -4.86 -2.91
CA LEU A 24 11.17 -4.73 -1.72
C LEU A 24 12.06 -4.44 -0.50
N ASN A 25 11.73 -3.39 0.23
CA ASN A 25 12.54 -2.92 1.35
C ASN A 25 11.68 -2.73 2.59
N PHE A 26 11.96 -3.50 3.64
CA PHE A 26 11.39 -3.26 4.96
C PHE A 26 12.24 -2.24 5.71
N ILE A 27 11.66 -1.10 6.07
CA ILE A 27 12.37 0.05 6.63
C ILE A 27 11.83 0.41 8.02
N ASP A 28 12.71 0.81 8.93
CA ASP A 28 12.32 1.25 10.27
C ASP A 28 11.50 2.55 10.21
N TYR A 29 10.54 2.71 11.14
CA TYR A 29 9.59 3.82 11.16
C TYR A 29 10.26 5.20 11.04
N GLU A 30 11.37 5.40 11.75
CA GLU A 30 12.12 6.67 11.76
C GLU A 30 12.71 7.02 10.38
N LEU A 31 13.17 6.01 9.64
CA LEU A 31 13.69 6.19 8.29
C LEU A 31 12.54 6.39 7.29
N PHE A 32 11.43 5.66 7.47
CA PHE A 32 10.23 5.80 6.64
C PHE A 32 9.66 7.23 6.69
N ALA A 33 9.68 7.85 7.88
CA ALA A 33 9.21 9.21 8.09
C ALA A 33 10.02 10.30 7.37
N LYS A 34 11.20 9.99 6.82
CA LYS A 34 12.05 10.93 6.07
C LYS A 34 11.61 11.12 4.61
N GLY A 35 10.66 10.31 4.13
CA GLY A 35 10.05 10.45 2.81
C GLY A 35 10.82 9.77 1.66
N GLU A 36 10.18 9.73 0.49
CA GLU A 36 10.58 8.94 -0.68
C GLU A 36 12.01 9.22 -1.20
N ASN A 37 12.45 10.49 -1.22
CA ASN A 37 13.78 10.85 -1.70
C ASN A 37 14.87 10.21 -0.84
N TYR A 38 14.73 10.33 0.49
CA TYR A 38 15.65 9.72 1.44
C TYR A 38 15.63 8.20 1.33
N LEU A 39 14.44 7.60 1.19
CA LEU A 39 14.31 6.14 1.06
C LEU A 39 15.00 5.59 -0.20
N ILE A 40 14.87 6.28 -1.33
CA ILE A 40 15.53 5.93 -2.59
C ILE A 40 17.05 6.04 -2.48
N GLU A 41 17.56 7.13 -1.89
CA GLU A 41 19.00 7.30 -1.64
C GLU A 41 19.53 6.25 -0.65
N HIS A 42 18.75 5.91 0.38
CA HIS A 42 19.14 4.94 1.40
C HIS A 42 19.38 3.54 0.84
N ILE A 43 18.67 3.16 -0.23
CA ILE A 43 18.88 1.88 -0.92
C ILE A 43 19.89 1.97 -2.08
N GLY A 44 20.63 3.08 -2.18
CA GLY A 44 21.69 3.28 -3.15
C GLY A 44 21.23 3.73 -4.54
N LEU A 45 19.97 4.17 -4.70
CA LEU A 45 19.45 4.69 -5.96
C LEU A 45 19.44 6.23 -5.99
N SER A 46 19.48 6.80 -7.20
CA SER A 46 19.43 8.26 -7.39
C SER A 46 17.99 8.78 -7.43
N VAL A 47 17.72 9.87 -6.70
CA VAL A 47 16.42 10.59 -6.74
C VAL A 47 16.06 11.05 -8.15
N LYS A 48 17.04 11.30 -9.02
CA LYS A 48 16.81 11.67 -10.43
C LYS A 48 16.06 10.59 -11.22
N ASN A 49 16.07 9.35 -10.71
CA ASN A 49 15.39 8.23 -11.35
C ASN A 49 13.90 8.18 -10.99
N ILE A 50 13.42 8.94 -9.99
CA ILE A 50 12.03 8.89 -9.55
C ILE A 50 11.10 9.50 -10.61
N ILE A 51 10.06 8.75 -10.99
CA ILE A 51 8.95 9.26 -11.80
C ILE A 51 7.88 9.83 -10.85
N ARG A 52 7.64 11.14 -10.92
CA ARG A 52 6.58 11.82 -10.16
C ARG A 52 5.32 11.96 -10.99
N TYR A 53 4.18 11.58 -10.43
CA TYR A 53 2.88 11.66 -11.10
C TYR A 53 2.14 12.96 -10.78
N LYS A 54 1.58 13.61 -11.79
CA LYS A 54 0.57 14.65 -11.60
C LYS A 54 -0.77 14.01 -11.20
N VAL A 55 -1.36 14.47 -10.10
CA VAL A 55 -2.70 14.03 -9.68
C VAL A 55 -3.75 14.70 -10.56
N LYS A 56 -4.58 13.92 -11.26
CA LYS A 56 -5.70 14.44 -12.04
C LYS A 56 -6.92 14.69 -11.16
N GLY A 57 -7.60 15.83 -11.37
CA GLY A 57 -8.98 16.04 -10.92
C GLY A 57 -9.18 16.48 -9.47
N GLN A 58 -8.13 16.77 -8.70
CA GLN A 58 -8.26 17.45 -7.40
C GLN A 58 -7.18 18.53 -7.22
N PRO A 59 -7.51 19.69 -6.60
CA PRO A 59 -6.49 20.58 -6.07
C PRO A 59 -5.84 19.87 -4.88
N TYR A 60 -4.83 19.06 -5.18
CA TYR A 60 -3.93 18.55 -4.15
C TYR A 60 -3.18 19.77 -3.60
N GLY A 61 -3.26 19.98 -2.29
CA GLY A 61 -2.52 21.07 -1.63
C GLY A 61 -1.03 20.98 -1.97
N SER A 62 -0.39 22.13 -2.16
CA SER A 62 1.01 22.27 -2.59
C SER A 62 2.04 21.68 -1.64
N ASN A 63 1.64 21.37 -0.41
CA ASN A 63 2.49 20.77 0.60
C ASN A 63 2.04 19.33 0.79
N HIS A 64 2.79 18.35 0.29
CA HIS A 64 3.05 17.05 0.92
C HIS A 64 3.92 16.19 -0.01
N GLY A 65 5.20 16.51 -0.10
CA GLY A 65 6.20 15.46 -0.30
C GLY A 65 6.41 14.80 1.06
N GLY A 66 6.00 13.54 1.23
CA GLY A 66 6.36 12.59 2.31
C GLY A 66 6.34 13.01 3.79
N ALA A 67 6.05 14.26 4.14
CA ALA A 67 6.27 14.77 5.48
C ALA A 67 5.02 14.58 6.34
N ALA A 68 5.18 13.71 7.36
CA ALA A 68 4.37 13.65 8.59
C ALA A 68 2.94 13.09 8.51
N ASN A 69 2.69 12.01 7.77
CA ASN A 69 1.56 11.12 8.08
C ASN A 69 2.08 9.87 8.80
N SER A 70 1.93 9.85 10.14
CA SER A 70 2.32 8.74 11.03
C SER A 70 1.59 7.41 10.80
N ASN A 71 0.70 7.34 9.80
CA ASN A 71 -0.16 6.18 9.51
C ASN A 71 0.13 5.51 8.16
N ILE A 72 1.14 5.98 7.41
CA ILE A 72 1.54 5.33 6.15
C ILE A 72 2.41 4.12 6.51
N LEU A 73 1.98 2.92 6.11
CA LEU A 73 2.67 1.66 6.40
C LEU A 73 3.45 1.11 5.20
N GLY A 74 3.24 1.67 4.01
CA GLY A 74 3.85 1.26 2.76
C GLY A 74 3.93 2.41 1.77
N CYS A 75 4.84 2.29 0.80
CA CYS A 75 4.97 3.23 -0.30
C CYS A 75 5.56 2.54 -1.53
N THR A 76 4.90 2.71 -2.67
CA THR A 76 5.39 2.30 -3.98
C THR A 76 5.97 3.50 -4.72
N VAL A 77 7.25 3.42 -5.08
CA VAL A 77 7.96 4.45 -5.86
C VAL A 77 8.26 3.91 -7.25
N THR A 78 7.83 4.63 -8.28
CA THR A 78 8.19 4.32 -9.66
C THR A 78 9.53 4.98 -10.01
N ILE A 79 10.44 4.19 -10.56
CA ILE A 79 11.76 4.65 -11.00
C ILE A 79 12.00 4.36 -12.48
N LYS A 80 12.92 5.11 -13.09
CA LYS A 80 13.46 4.87 -14.43
C LYS A 80 14.96 4.62 -14.37
N LEU A 81 15.40 3.43 -14.73
CA LEU A 81 16.81 3.02 -14.81
C LEU A 81 17.07 2.41 -16.19
N ASP A 82 18.10 2.87 -16.91
CA ASP A 82 18.50 2.30 -18.21
C ASP A 82 17.33 2.12 -19.22
N ASN A 83 16.42 3.09 -19.23
CA ASN A 83 15.17 3.09 -20.00
C ASN A 83 14.09 2.06 -19.60
N LEU A 84 14.33 1.28 -18.56
CA LEU A 84 13.33 0.44 -17.90
C LEU A 84 12.59 1.25 -16.82
N ILE A 85 11.28 1.04 -16.73
CA ILE A 85 10.44 1.63 -15.68
C ILE A 85 10.06 0.50 -14.72
N GLU A 86 10.47 0.64 -13.47
CA GLU A 86 10.31 -0.39 -12.44
C GLU A 86 9.77 0.23 -11.16
N GLN A 87 9.34 -0.62 -10.23
CA GLN A 87 8.75 -0.21 -8.96
C GLN A 87 9.66 -0.63 -7.80
N VAL A 88 9.83 0.26 -6.84
CA VAL A 88 10.45 -0.02 -5.55
C VAL A 88 9.35 0.06 -4.51
N ILE A 89 9.23 -0.99 -3.69
CA ILE A 89 8.27 -1.00 -2.58
C ILE A 89 9.04 -0.81 -1.28
N PHE A 90 8.55 0.12 -0.45
CA PHE A 90 8.94 0.27 0.94
C PHE A 90 7.78 -0.14 1.84
N VAL A 91 8.03 -0.97 2.84
CA VAL A 91 7.07 -1.33 3.89
C VAL A 91 7.70 -1.02 5.24
N GLN A 92 6.93 -0.43 6.16
CA GLN A 92 7.43 -0.20 7.51
C GLN A 92 7.69 -1.55 8.21
N LYS A 93 8.79 -1.70 8.94
CA LYS A 93 9.16 -2.92 9.70
C LYS A 93 8.20 -3.30 10.84
N GLY A 94 7.05 -2.66 10.93
CA GLY A 94 6.02 -2.86 11.95
C GLY A 94 5.66 -1.56 12.67
N PRO A 95 4.49 -1.54 13.34
CA PRO A 95 4.11 -0.40 14.19
C PRO A 95 5.08 -0.27 15.37
N PRO A 96 5.16 0.93 15.99
CA PRO A 96 5.84 1.09 17.27
C PRO A 96 5.32 0.08 18.29
N ARG A 97 6.22 -0.56 19.03
CA ARG A 97 5.88 -1.54 20.06
C ARG A 97 5.21 -0.85 21.24
N GLU A 98 4.08 -1.39 21.71
CA GLU A 98 3.47 -0.96 22.96
C GLU A 98 4.14 -1.68 24.14
N SER A 99 4.31 -1.01 25.28
CA SER A 99 5.12 -1.52 26.41
C SER A 99 4.55 -2.75 27.13
N LYS A 100 3.37 -3.23 26.74
CA LYS A 100 2.62 -4.29 27.45
C LYS A 100 2.44 -5.59 26.66
N GLU A 101 2.82 -5.64 25.39
CA GLU A 101 2.63 -6.83 24.55
C GLU A 101 3.81 -7.80 24.63
N SER A 102 3.51 -9.10 24.62
CA SER A 102 4.53 -10.15 24.49
C SER A 102 5.21 -10.09 23.11
N ASP A 103 6.41 -10.67 22.99
CA ASP A 103 7.12 -10.76 21.70
C ASP A 103 6.29 -11.52 20.65
N GLU A 104 5.57 -12.55 21.07
CA GLU A 104 4.72 -13.36 20.20
C GLU A 104 3.53 -12.55 19.66
N GLU A 105 2.82 -11.84 20.54
CA GLU A 105 1.70 -10.97 20.15
C GLU A 105 2.16 -9.84 19.23
N TYR A 106 3.27 -9.18 19.57
CA TYR A 106 3.84 -8.12 18.73
C TYR A 106 4.19 -8.64 17.33
N ASN A 107 4.92 -9.76 17.26
CA ASN A 107 5.34 -10.32 15.98
C ASN A 107 4.12 -10.76 15.14
N TYR A 108 3.09 -11.31 15.78
CA TYR A 108 1.84 -11.66 15.10
C TYR A 108 1.15 -10.44 14.49
N VAL A 109 0.95 -9.36 15.26
CA VAL A 109 0.31 -8.12 14.78
C VAL A 109 1.17 -7.44 13.73
N LYS A 110 2.48 -7.35 13.96
CA LYS A 110 3.46 -6.81 13.01
C LYS A 110 3.39 -7.53 11.67
N SER A 111 3.43 -8.88 11.67
CA SER A 111 3.34 -9.65 10.43
C SER A 111 2.00 -9.45 9.72
N ALA A 112 0.89 -9.34 10.45
CA ALA A 112 -0.42 -9.05 9.87
C ALA A 112 -0.47 -7.65 9.22
N CYS A 113 0.06 -6.62 9.89
CA CYS A 113 0.15 -5.26 9.36
C CYS A 113 1.05 -5.18 8.12
N ASN A 114 2.22 -5.81 8.15
CA ASN A 114 3.15 -5.85 7.03
C ASN A 114 2.56 -6.60 5.84
N LEU A 115 1.81 -7.69 6.07
CA LEU A 115 1.11 -8.41 5.02
C LEU A 115 0.04 -7.52 4.36
N CYS A 116 -0.71 -6.74 5.15
CA CYS A 116 -1.70 -5.80 4.61
C CYS A 116 -1.05 -4.71 3.76
N ALA A 117 0.03 -4.11 4.28
CA ALA A 117 0.76 -3.04 3.61
C ALA A 117 1.37 -3.55 2.29
N LEU A 118 2.11 -4.66 2.33
CA LEU A 118 2.71 -5.24 1.12
C LEU A 118 1.64 -5.61 0.08
N ALA A 119 0.54 -6.24 0.49
CA ALA A 119 -0.54 -6.58 -0.43
C ALA A 119 -1.20 -5.33 -1.06
N HIS A 120 -1.30 -4.22 -0.33
CA HIS A 120 -1.79 -2.95 -0.85
C HIS A 120 -0.81 -2.33 -1.85
N GLU A 121 0.47 -2.27 -1.52
CA GLU A 121 1.51 -1.73 -2.42
C GLU A 121 1.64 -2.56 -3.71
N LEU A 122 1.54 -3.88 -3.63
CA LEU A 122 1.49 -4.74 -4.82
C LEU A 122 0.25 -4.46 -5.68
N GLY A 123 -0.85 -4.01 -5.09
CA GLY A 123 -2.01 -3.50 -5.82
C GLY A 123 -1.70 -2.25 -6.65
N HIS A 124 -0.89 -1.32 -6.12
CA HIS A 124 -0.40 -0.17 -6.91
C HIS A 124 0.57 -0.61 -8.01
N VAL A 125 1.48 -1.54 -7.74
CA VAL A 125 2.39 -2.08 -8.75
C VAL A 125 1.61 -2.71 -9.90
N GLU A 126 0.64 -3.58 -9.60
CA GLU A 126 -0.18 -4.20 -10.63
C GLU A 126 -0.94 -3.13 -11.45
N ASP A 127 -1.49 -2.11 -10.79
CA ASP A 127 -2.20 -1.02 -11.48
C ASP A 127 -1.28 -0.20 -12.41
N ILE A 128 -0.02 0.01 -12.02
CA ILE A 128 1.01 0.63 -12.87
C ILE A 128 1.30 -0.26 -14.09
N LEU A 129 1.45 -1.57 -13.88
CA LEU A 129 1.77 -2.54 -14.93
C LEU A 129 0.62 -2.77 -15.93
N ARG A 130 -0.62 -2.43 -15.56
CA ARG A 130 -1.76 -2.40 -16.50
C ARG A 130 -1.63 -1.32 -17.59
N GLY A 131 -0.66 -0.41 -17.47
CA GLY A 131 -0.30 0.57 -18.49
C GLY A 131 -1.47 1.46 -18.90
N ALA A 132 -1.81 1.49 -20.19
CA ALA A 132 -2.91 2.32 -20.71
C ALA A 132 -4.29 2.00 -20.08
N LYS A 133 -4.47 0.82 -19.47
CA LYS A 133 -5.70 0.42 -18.78
C LYS A 133 -5.66 0.67 -17.27
N GLY A 134 -4.51 1.08 -16.73
CA GLY A 134 -4.32 1.35 -15.30
C GLY A 134 -4.63 2.80 -14.92
N ASN A 135 -4.64 3.09 -13.63
CA ASN A 135 -4.87 4.46 -13.14
C ASN A 135 -3.62 5.33 -13.17
N PHE A 136 -2.45 4.73 -13.36
CA PHE A 136 -1.17 5.40 -13.56
C PHE A 136 -0.83 5.45 -15.05
N GLN A 137 -0.67 6.65 -15.58
CA GLN A 137 -0.34 6.91 -16.98
C GLN A 137 1.08 7.46 -17.05
N LEU A 138 1.98 6.79 -17.76
CA LEU A 138 3.40 7.18 -17.86
C LEU A 138 3.70 8.14 -19.02
N LYS A 139 2.79 8.23 -20.01
CA LYS A 139 2.94 9.06 -21.21
C LYS A 139 1.63 9.79 -21.52
N PRO A 140 1.67 10.96 -22.18
CA PRO A 140 2.87 11.73 -22.53
C PRO A 140 3.54 12.39 -21.31
N GLU A 141 2.79 12.63 -20.25
CA GLU A 141 3.29 13.11 -18.96
C GLU A 141 2.78 12.19 -17.84
N PRO A 142 3.66 11.77 -16.90
CA PRO A 142 3.26 10.94 -15.78
C PRO A 142 2.10 11.55 -14.98
N SER A 143 0.99 10.82 -14.90
CA SER A 143 -0.19 11.24 -14.16
C SER A 143 -0.92 10.08 -13.51
N VAL A 144 -1.69 10.37 -12.46
CA VAL A 144 -2.45 9.36 -11.72
C VAL A 144 -3.87 9.85 -11.45
N ASN A 145 -4.85 8.97 -11.65
CA ASN A 145 -6.16 9.13 -11.02
C ASN A 145 -6.08 8.53 -9.61
N LEU A 146 -5.73 9.38 -8.63
CA LEU A 146 -5.41 8.93 -7.29
C LEU A 146 -6.57 8.17 -6.63
N LEU A 147 -7.81 8.66 -6.80
CA LEU A 147 -8.97 8.02 -6.21
C LEU A 147 -9.13 6.58 -6.73
N GLU A 148 -9.07 6.39 -8.05
CA GLU A 148 -9.21 5.07 -8.65
C GLU A 148 -8.02 4.16 -8.35
N ALA A 149 -6.80 4.70 -8.24
CA ALA A 149 -5.61 3.96 -7.83
C ALA A 149 -5.74 3.40 -6.40
N GLU A 150 -6.23 4.21 -5.46
CA GLU A 150 -6.49 3.79 -4.07
C GLU A 150 -7.63 2.78 -3.97
N ILE A 151 -8.71 2.98 -4.73
CA ILE A 151 -9.81 2.02 -4.84
C ILE A 151 -9.26 0.67 -5.34
N TYR A 152 -8.40 0.71 -6.35
CA TYR A 152 -7.80 -0.48 -6.93
C TYR A 152 -6.91 -1.22 -5.92
N ALA A 153 -5.95 -0.52 -5.30
CA ALA A 153 -5.02 -1.10 -4.35
C ALA A 153 -5.71 -1.70 -3.11
N HIS A 154 -6.71 -1.00 -2.55
CA HIS A 154 -7.52 -1.57 -1.47
C HIS A 154 -8.35 -2.78 -1.93
N SER A 155 -8.88 -2.76 -3.15
CA SER A 155 -9.65 -3.88 -3.69
C SER A 155 -8.77 -5.12 -3.88
N TYR A 156 -7.58 -4.92 -4.44
CA TYR A 156 -6.56 -5.94 -4.61
C TYR A 156 -6.16 -6.56 -3.27
N CYS A 157 -5.80 -5.72 -2.29
CA CYS A 157 -5.40 -6.14 -0.95
C CYS A 157 -6.49 -7.00 -0.28
N LEU A 158 -7.74 -6.55 -0.28
CA LEU A 158 -8.85 -7.29 0.34
C LEU A 158 -9.11 -8.66 -0.34
N ASN A 159 -9.04 -8.71 -1.67
CA ASN A 159 -9.22 -9.95 -2.43
C ASN A 159 -8.06 -10.93 -2.20
N TYR A 160 -6.82 -10.43 -2.16
CA TYR A 160 -5.64 -11.23 -1.84
C TYR A 160 -5.75 -11.81 -0.43
N LEU A 161 -6.01 -10.99 0.59
CA LEU A 161 -6.14 -11.46 1.97
C LEU A 161 -7.29 -12.46 2.12
N HIS A 162 -8.36 -12.29 1.34
CA HIS A 162 -9.44 -13.27 1.28
C HIS A 162 -9.00 -14.61 0.68
N SER A 163 -8.25 -14.61 -0.43
CA SER A 163 -7.83 -15.83 -1.13
C SER A 163 -6.87 -16.67 -0.29
N VAL A 164 -5.95 -16.02 0.44
CA VAL A 164 -5.03 -16.70 1.36
C VAL A 164 -5.66 -17.00 2.73
N LYS A 165 -6.96 -16.70 2.93
CA LYS A 165 -7.72 -16.93 4.18
C LYS A 165 -7.19 -16.16 5.40
N ALA A 166 -6.49 -15.04 5.19
CA ALA A 166 -5.99 -14.13 6.22
C ALA A 166 -7.12 -13.23 6.78
N ASN A 167 -8.12 -13.84 7.42
CA ASN A 167 -9.37 -13.17 7.79
C ASN A 167 -9.17 -11.97 8.74
N THR A 168 -8.29 -12.07 9.75
CA THR A 168 -8.08 -10.96 10.69
C THR A 168 -7.48 -9.75 9.99
N ALA A 169 -6.42 -9.94 9.20
CA ALA A 169 -5.82 -8.89 8.37
C ALA A 169 -6.83 -8.27 7.39
N ARG A 170 -7.59 -9.09 6.66
CA ARG A 170 -8.65 -8.60 5.76
C ARG A 170 -9.66 -7.73 6.50
N ASN A 171 -10.10 -8.18 7.67
CA ASN A 171 -11.08 -7.47 8.48
C ASN A 171 -10.49 -6.17 9.05
N MET A 172 -9.20 -6.15 9.42
CA MET A 172 -8.48 -4.93 9.81
C MET A 172 -8.50 -3.89 8.70
N VAL A 173 -8.17 -4.28 7.46
CA VAL A 173 -8.20 -3.38 6.30
C VAL A 173 -9.63 -2.87 6.05
N ALA A 174 -10.62 -3.76 6.01
CA ALA A 174 -12.02 -3.37 5.79
C ALA A 174 -12.55 -2.40 6.87
N LYS A 175 -12.23 -2.66 8.14
CA LYS A 175 -12.56 -1.77 9.27
C LYS A 175 -11.83 -0.43 9.15
N GLY A 176 -10.55 -0.44 8.79
CA GLY A 176 -9.72 0.75 8.62
C GLY A 176 -10.28 1.72 7.58
N ILE A 177 -10.59 1.22 6.38
CA ILE A 177 -11.19 2.02 5.30
C ILE A 177 -12.55 2.59 5.75
N SER A 178 -13.37 1.80 6.43
CA SER A 178 -14.67 2.26 6.95
C SER A 178 -14.53 3.36 7.98
N LYS A 179 -13.62 3.22 8.94
CA LYS A 179 -13.37 4.22 9.98
C LYS A 179 -12.87 5.53 9.38
N ALA A 180 -11.97 5.45 8.41
CA ALA A 180 -11.44 6.61 7.69
C ALA A 180 -12.53 7.37 6.92
N ALA A 181 -13.50 6.66 6.32
CA ALA A 181 -14.63 7.26 5.63
C ALA A 181 -15.63 7.98 6.56
N VAL A 182 -15.80 7.48 7.79
CA VAL A 182 -16.69 8.11 8.80
C VAL A 182 -16.09 9.38 9.39
N ALA A 183 -14.76 9.53 9.38
CA ALA A 183 -14.04 10.69 9.89
C ALA A 183 -14.23 11.99 9.06
N GLY A 184 -15.25 12.06 8.20
CA GLY A 184 -15.65 13.29 7.50
C GLY A 184 -14.82 13.66 6.26
N LYS A 185 -13.84 12.84 5.87
CA LYS A 185 -13.00 13.15 4.71
C LYS A 185 -13.63 12.64 3.41
N VAL A 186 -13.94 13.57 2.49
CA VAL A 186 -14.62 13.28 1.21
C VAL A 186 -13.88 12.22 0.39
N PHE A 187 -12.55 12.31 0.31
CA PHE A 187 -11.73 11.37 -0.43
C PHE A 187 -11.88 9.93 0.09
N GLN A 188 -11.74 9.72 1.40
CA GLN A 188 -11.84 8.39 2.02
C GLN A 188 -13.25 7.80 1.88
N LYS A 189 -14.29 8.63 1.90
CA LYS A 189 -15.67 8.19 1.61
C LYS A 189 -15.82 7.72 0.16
N SER A 190 -15.20 8.42 -0.79
CA SER A 190 -15.18 8.01 -2.19
C SER A 190 -14.41 6.70 -2.39
N VAL A 191 -13.25 6.53 -1.73
CA VAL A 191 -12.49 5.27 -1.75
C VAL A 191 -13.35 4.11 -1.25
N LEU A 192 -13.99 4.24 -0.09
CA LEU A 192 -14.87 3.19 0.43
C LEU A 192 -16.01 2.85 -0.52
N THR A 193 -16.62 3.86 -1.14
CA THR A 193 -17.71 3.68 -2.11
C THR A 193 -17.22 2.93 -3.35
N GLY A 194 -16.05 3.28 -3.88
CA GLY A 194 -15.43 2.56 -5.00
C GLY A 194 -15.11 1.10 -4.65
N VAL A 195 -14.54 0.85 -3.47
CA VAL A 195 -14.28 -0.52 -2.98
C VAL A 195 -15.58 -1.33 -2.84
N TYR A 196 -16.67 -0.70 -2.36
CA TYR A 196 -17.99 -1.34 -2.34
C TYR A 196 -18.50 -1.72 -3.73
N ASN A 197 -18.23 -0.90 -4.74
CA ASN A 197 -18.64 -1.19 -6.11
C ASN A 197 -17.78 -2.33 -6.71
N ASN A 198 -16.47 -2.34 -6.45
CA ASN A 198 -15.56 -3.36 -7.00
C ASN A 198 -15.73 -4.74 -6.36
N ILE A 199 -15.91 -4.83 -5.04
CA ILE A 199 -16.00 -6.10 -4.31
C ILE A 199 -17.45 -6.51 -4.05
N GLY A 200 -18.33 -5.54 -3.85
CA GLY A 200 -19.70 -5.72 -3.38
C GLY A 200 -19.87 -5.30 -1.92
N LYS A 201 -20.67 -4.25 -1.70
CA LYS A 201 -21.00 -3.65 -0.38
C LYS A 201 -21.32 -4.68 0.70
N GLY A 202 -22.14 -5.69 0.39
CA GLY A 202 -22.53 -6.73 1.34
C GLY A 202 -21.36 -7.58 1.82
N ARG A 203 -20.37 -7.87 0.96
CA ARG A 203 -19.17 -8.64 1.31
C ARG A 203 -18.26 -7.83 2.23
N VAL A 204 -17.94 -6.60 1.82
CA VAL A 204 -17.06 -5.72 2.60
C VAL A 204 -17.66 -5.46 3.99
N LYS A 205 -18.98 -5.21 4.09
CA LYS A 205 -19.67 -5.10 5.40
C LYS A 205 -19.57 -6.34 6.28
N LYS A 206 -19.55 -7.55 5.70
CA LYS A 206 -19.34 -8.79 6.47
C LYS A 206 -17.91 -8.87 7.00
N TRP A 207 -16.92 -8.41 6.24
CA TRP A 207 -15.52 -8.37 6.66
C TRP A 207 -15.23 -7.27 7.69
N MET A 208 -16.10 -6.28 7.83
CA MET A 208 -15.99 -5.26 8.88
C MET A 208 -16.41 -5.77 10.28
N LYS A 209 -16.89 -7.01 10.41
CA LYS A 209 -17.24 -7.62 11.69
C LYS A 209 -16.01 -8.32 12.26
#